data_AF-A0A455U570-F1
#
_entry.id   AF-A0A455U570-F1
#
_cell.length_a   1.000
_cell.length_b   1.000
_cell.length_c   1.000
_cell.angle_alpha   90.00
_cell.angle_beta   90.00
_cell.angle_gamma   90.00
#
_symmetry.space_group_name_H-M   'P 1'
#
loop_
_entity.id
_entity.type
_entity.pdbx_description
1 polymer ?
#
loop_
_entity_poly.entity_id
_entity_poly.type
_entity_poly.pdbx_seq_one_letter_code
_entity_poly.pdbx_strand_id
1 'polypeptide(L)'
;MKLSKKNLKKQLWVVSAAAGRGSPSPPEKKLVVENTLNQDSPLMHGNQPLLGLDVWEHAYYLKYQNKRPDYIAAFFNVVNWEDVERRYQAAIS
;
A
#
# COMPACT_ATOMS: atom_id res chain seq x y z
N MET A 1 29.65 -13.02 13.66
CA MET A 1 28.66 -11.94 13.45
C MET A 1 28.34 -11.86 11.96
N LYS A 2 27.32 -12.59 11.49
CA LYS A 2 26.97 -12.67 10.05
C LYS A 2 26.20 -11.40 9.66
N LEU A 3 26.66 -10.67 8.65
CA LEU A 3 25.95 -9.54 8.06
C LEU A 3 24.54 -9.99 7.59
N SER A 4 23.56 -9.79 8.47
CA SER A 4 22.34 -9.03 8.24
C SER A 4 21.51 -9.37 6.99
N LYS A 5 20.55 -10.30 7.16
CA LYS A 5 19.33 -10.42 6.33
C LYS A 5 18.41 -9.18 6.41
N LYS A 6 18.90 -7.97 6.70
CA LYS A 6 18.07 -6.78 6.99
C LYS A 6 17.47 -6.07 5.77
N ASN A 7 17.71 -6.53 4.54
CA ASN A 7 17.00 -6.02 3.35
C ASN A 7 15.91 -6.98 2.84
N LEU A 8 15.30 -7.76 3.74
CA LEU A 8 14.09 -8.50 3.46
C LEU A 8 12.90 -7.55 3.30
N LYS A 9 12.84 -6.90 2.13
CA LYS A 9 11.63 -6.43 1.43
C LYS A 9 10.47 -5.98 2.33
N LYS A 10 10.74 -5.02 3.22
CA LYS A 10 9.75 -4.36 4.07
C LYS A 10 9.10 -3.23 3.29
N GLN A 11 8.33 -3.58 2.27
CA GLN A 11 7.55 -2.61 1.53
C GLN A 11 6.08 -2.89 1.81
N LEU A 12 5.28 -1.85 2.00
CA LEU A 12 3.82 -1.93 1.97
C LEU A 12 3.40 -1.38 0.61
N TRP A 13 2.57 -2.12 -0.12
CA TRP A 13 2.02 -1.62 -1.37
C TRP A 13 0.73 -0.86 -1.04
N VAL A 14 0.68 0.43 -1.32
CA VAL A 14 -0.48 1.26 -0.99
C VAL A 14 -0.98 1.98 -2.24
N VAL A 15 -2.30 1.89 -2.45
CA VAL A 15 -3.02 2.77 -3.37
C VAL A 15 -3.59 3.90 -2.54
N SER A 16 -3.30 5.13 -2.93
CA SER A 16 -3.73 6.34 -2.24
C SER A 16 -4.32 7.36 -3.21
N ALA A 17 -5.23 8.19 -2.73
CA ALA A 17 -5.61 9.42 -3.42
C ALA A 17 -4.71 10.56 -2.97
N ALA A 18 -4.04 11.24 -3.91
CA ALA A 18 -3.23 12.40 -3.61
C ALA A 18 -4.13 13.62 -3.36
N ALA A 19 -4.09 14.15 -2.14
CA ALA A 19 -4.64 15.46 -1.83
C ALA A 19 -3.49 16.46 -1.96
N GLY A 20 -3.51 17.33 -2.97
CA GLY A 20 -2.39 18.24 -3.27
C GLY A 20 -2.20 19.35 -2.22
N ARG A 21 -1.75 18.98 -1.02
CA ARG A 21 -1.16 19.90 -0.05
C ARG A 21 0.35 19.88 -0.23
N GLY A 22 0.88 20.88 -0.94
CA GLY A 22 2.32 21.12 -1.07
C GLY A 22 2.89 21.15 -2.50
N SER A 23 2.09 20.92 -3.54
CA SER A 23 2.53 21.09 -4.94
C SER A 23 2.19 22.50 -5.44
N PRO A 24 3.08 23.19 -6.18
CA PRO A 24 2.79 24.49 -6.80
C PRO A 24 1.78 24.42 -7.96
N SER A 25 1.32 23.22 -8.33
CA SER A 25 0.26 22.97 -9.33
C SER A 25 -1.10 22.71 -8.65
N PRO A 26 -2.24 22.94 -9.34
CA PRO A 26 -3.55 22.61 -8.80
C PRO A 26 -3.59 21.17 -8.30
N PRO A 27 -4.25 20.88 -7.15
CA PRO A 27 -4.36 19.54 -6.61
C PRO A 27 -5.20 18.68 -7.56
N GLU A 28 -4.55 18.06 -8.54
CA GLU A 28 -5.19 17.04 -9.35
C GLU A 28 -5.41 15.82 -8.46
N LYS A 29 -6.68 15.53 -8.15
CA LYS A 29 -7.13 14.36 -7.38
C LYS A 29 -6.79 13.09 -8.17
N LYS A 30 -5.54 12.64 -8.03
CA LYS A 30 -4.98 11.49 -8.76
C LYS A 30 -4.85 10.27 -7.86
N LEU A 31 -5.09 9.12 -8.46
CA LEU A 31 -4.72 7.84 -7.87
C LEU A 31 -3.20 7.66 -8.00
N VAL A 32 -2.58 7.32 -6.88
CA VAL A 32 -1.14 7.07 -6.78
C VAL A 32 -0.94 5.69 -6.18
N VAL A 33 -0.04 4.92 -6.78
CA VAL A 33 0.46 3.68 -6.23
C VAL A 33 1.85 3.94 -5.68
N GLU A 34 2.03 3.79 -4.38
CA GLU A 34 3.31 4.01 -3.72
C GLU A 34 3.74 2.79 -2.90
N ASN A 35 5.05 2.57 -2.86
CA ASN A 35 5.67 1.61 -1.95
C ASN A 35 6.19 2.39 -0.75
N THR A 36 5.65 2.12 0.44
CA THR A 36 6.21 2.70 1.66
C THR A 36 7.19 1.73 2.29
N LEU A 37 8.27 2.27 2.87
CA LEU A 37 9.21 1.45 3.61
C LEU A 37 8.63 1.17 5.01
N ASN A 38 8.77 -0.07 5.46
CA ASN A 38 8.34 -0.48 6.79
C ASN A 38 6.85 -0.23 7.07
N GLN A 39 6.54 0.62 8.07
CA GLN A 39 5.21 1.02 8.49
C GLN A 39 4.92 2.49 8.14
N ASP A 40 5.71 3.08 7.24
CA ASP A 40 5.45 4.43 6.75
C ASP A 40 4.09 4.45 6.04
N SER A 41 3.35 5.54 6.19
CA SER A 41 1.98 5.67 5.70
C SER A 41 1.86 6.82 4.70
N PRO A 42 1.08 6.66 3.61
CA PRO A 42 0.73 7.76 2.71
C PRO A 42 0.20 9.01 3.39
N LEU A 43 -0.42 8.85 4.58
CA LEU A 43 -0.89 9.95 5.41
C LEU A 43 0.22 10.95 5.74
N MET A 44 1.46 10.48 5.86
CA MET A 44 2.64 11.32 6.13
C MET A 44 2.97 12.26 4.96
N HIS A 45 2.57 11.88 3.74
CA HIS A 45 2.75 12.66 2.52
C HIS A 45 1.51 13.50 2.17
N GLY A 46 0.49 13.53 3.06
CA GLY A 46 -0.79 14.19 2.80
C GLY A 46 -1.72 13.40 1.87
N ASN A 47 -1.38 12.16 1.53
CA ASN A 47 -2.21 11.28 0.71
C ASN A 47 -3.21 10.51 1.58
N GLN A 48 -4.36 10.18 1.01
CA GLN A 48 -5.38 9.37 1.67
C GLN A 48 -5.23 7.89 1.24
N PRO A 49 -4.84 6.96 2.14
CA PRO A 49 -4.73 5.54 1.80
C PRO A 49 -6.10 4.93 1.53
N LEU A 50 -6.21 4.20 0.42
CA LEU A 50 -7.43 3.54 -0.05
C LEU A 50 -7.35 2.02 0.15
N LEU A 51 -6.22 1.42 -0.23
CA LEU A 51 -5.97 -0.02 -0.12
C LEU A 51 -4.50 -0.26 0.22
N GLY A 52 -4.23 -1.07 1.24
CA GLY A 52 -2.87 -1.47 1.63
C GLY A 52 -2.70 -2.98 1.59
N LEU A 53 -1.54 -3.44 1.10
CA LEU A 53 -1.13 -4.84 1.08
C LEU A 53 0.20 -5.02 1.79
N ASP A 54 0.18 -5.72 2.93
CA ASP A 54 1.39 -6.09 3.67
C ASP A 54 2.13 -7.21 2.92
N VAL A 55 3.32 -6.90 2.37
CA VAL A 55 4.20 -7.88 1.71
C VAL A 55 5.42 -8.26 2.57
N TRP A 56 5.33 -8.07 3.89
CA TRP A 56 6.27 -8.67 4.83
C TRP A 56 6.08 -10.18 4.90
N GLU A 57 7.17 -10.93 5.07
CA GLU A 57 7.11 -12.40 5.10
C GLU A 57 6.14 -12.91 6.17
N HIS A 58 6.04 -12.25 7.33
CA HIS A 58 5.11 -12.67 8.39
C HIS A 58 3.64 -12.72 7.93
N ALA A 59 3.26 -11.96 6.91
CA ALA A 59 1.86 -11.86 6.48
C ALA A 59 1.43 -13.09 5.66
N TYR A 60 2.37 -13.77 5.01
CA TYR A 60 2.06 -14.80 4.02
C TYR A 60 2.88 -16.08 4.13
N TYR A 61 4.01 -16.09 4.85
CA TYR A 61 5.00 -17.16 4.75
C TYR A 61 4.46 -18.52 5.20
N LEU A 62 3.62 -18.58 6.24
CA LEU A 62 3.07 -19.86 6.72
C LEU A 62 2.29 -20.62 5.64
N LYS A 63 1.55 -19.91 4.78
CA LYS A 63 0.71 -20.51 3.72
C LYS A 63 1.39 -20.55 2.35
N TYR A 64 2.09 -19.47 1.98
CA TYR A 64 2.65 -19.29 0.65
C TYR A 64 4.17 -19.44 0.59
N GLN A 65 4.85 -19.51 1.74
CA GLN A 65 6.30 -19.67 1.84
C GLN A 65 7.03 -18.59 1.02
N ASN A 66 7.91 -18.98 0.10
CA ASN A 66 8.62 -18.06 -0.81
C ASN A 66 7.76 -17.58 -2.00
N LYS A 67 6.52 -18.05 -2.15
CA LYS A 67 5.63 -17.71 -3.28
C LYS A 67 4.84 -16.44 -3.01
N ARG A 68 5.54 -15.30 -2.95
CA ARG A 68 4.89 -13.98 -2.84
C ARG A 68 3.88 -13.70 -3.96
N PRO A 69 4.14 -14.03 -5.25
CA PRO A 69 3.17 -13.77 -6.31
C PRO A 69 1.80 -14.42 -6.06
N ASP A 70 1.79 -15.66 -5.55
CA ASP A 70 0.56 -16.39 -5.22
C ASP A 70 -0.23 -15.71 -4.09
N TYR A 71 0.47 -15.17 -3.08
CA TYR A 71 -0.15 -14.39 -2.02
C TYR A 71 -0.79 -13.10 -2.56
N ILE A 72 -0.08 -12.36 -3.42
CA ILE A 72 -0.60 -11.13 -4.04
C ILE A 72 -1.84 -11.45 -4.89
N ALA A 73 -1.80 -12.53 -5.67
CA ALA A 73 -2.95 -12.96 -6.48
C ALA A 73 -4.15 -13.34 -5.60
N ALA A 74 -3.92 -14.07 -4.50
CA ALA A 74 -4.96 -14.45 -3.56
C ALA A 74 -5.55 -13.24 -2.80
N PHE A 75 -4.74 -12.23 -2.49
CA PHE A 75 -5.17 -11.01 -1.83
C PHE A 75 -6.27 -10.30 -2.62
N PHE A 76 -6.11 -10.12 -3.94
CA PHE A 76 -7.11 -9.43 -4.77
C PHE A 76 -8.47 -10.14 -4.83
N ASN A 77 -8.52 -11.45 -4.53
CA ASN A 77 -9.78 -12.20 -4.44
C ASN A 77 -10.56 -11.95 -3.15
N VAL A 78 -9.93 -11.37 -2.12
CA VAL A 78 -10.55 -11.14 -0.80
C VAL A 78 -10.68 -9.66 -0.43
N VAL A 79 -10.30 -8.75 -1.34
CA VAL A 79 -10.46 -7.31 -1.12
C VAL A 79 -11.94 -6.94 -1.06
N ASN A 80 -12.32 -6.15 -0.05
CA ASN A 80 -13.63 -5.50 -0.02
C ASN A 80 -13.59 -4.25 -0.92
N TRP A 81 -13.97 -4.43 -2.18
CA TRP A 81 -13.96 -3.37 -3.19
C TRP A 81 -14.98 -2.26 -2.91
N GLU A 82 -16.10 -2.56 -2.25
CA GLU A 82 -17.10 -1.56 -1.86
C GLU A 82 -16.52 -0.56 -0.85
N ASP A 83 -15.72 -1.03 0.12
CA ASP A 83 -15.06 -0.13 1.08
C ASP A 83 -13.95 0.70 0.42
N VAL A 84 -13.20 0.12 -0.53
CA VAL A 84 -12.18 0.85 -1.31
C VAL A 84 -12.84 1.97 -2.12
N GLU A 85 -13.95 1.68 -2.79
CA GLU A 85 -14.73 2.66 -3.55
C GLU A 85 -15.28 3.76 -2.64
N ARG A 86 -15.87 3.39 -1.50
CA ARG A 86 -16.37 4.36 -0.51
C ARG A 86 -15.28 5.32 -0.04
N ARG A 87 -14.07 4.82 0.23
CA ARG A 87 -12.90 5.65 0.60
C ARG A 87 -12.45 6.53 -0.55
N TYR A 88 -12.45 6.00 -1.77
CA TYR A 88 -12.10 6.76 -2.96
C TYR A 88 -13.04 7.96 -3.13
N GLN A 89 -14.36 7.73 -3.12
CA GLN A 89 -15.37 8.78 -3.22
C GLN A 89 -15.21 9.85 -2.14
N ALA A 90 -14.97 9.45 -0.89
CA ALA A 90 -14.72 10.40 0.20
C ALA A 90 -13.42 11.21 0.03
N ALA A 91 -12.42 10.66 -0.65
CA ALA A 91 -11.17 11.36 -0.94
C ALA A 91 -11.28 12.30 -2.14
N ILE A 92 -12.21 12.01 -3.08
CA ILE A 92 -12.42 12.82 -4.29
C ILE A 92 -13.62 13.77 -4.23
N SER A 93 -14.49 13.69 -3.23
CA SER A 93 -15.44 14.75 -2.86
C SER A 93 -14.71 16.01 -2.41
#